data_AF-A0A852YVW4-F1
#
_entry.id   AF-A0A852YVW4-F1
#
_cell.length_a   1.000
_cell.length_b   1.000
_cell.length_c   1.000
_cell.angle_alpha   90.00
_cell.angle_beta   90.00
_cell.angle_gamma   90.00
#
_symmetry.space_group_name_H-M   'P 1'
#
loop_
_entity.id
_entity.type
_entity.pdbx_description
1 polymer ?
#
loop_
_entity_poly.entity_id
_entity_poly.type
_entity_poly.pdbx_seq_one_letter_code
_entity_poly.pdbx_strand_id
1 'polypeptide(L)'
;MKVEVSLAPLVHTSSGSFGMSVPVEVGDTVYRVPRPMSVLEGPVVLTPEVEASADARAVSLRMDRWIVLHVFAKTTLPITTPDMATAVRAGREFLADPGIGWQSSEADLYAWAAAWAERANTAGGSEQ
;
A
#
# COMPACT_ATOMS: atom_id res chain seq x y z
N MET A 1 6.03 11.55 13.59
CA MET A 1 7.22 11.37 12.73
C MET A 1 6.77 11.54 11.28
N LYS A 2 7.25 12.54 10.53
CA LYS A 2 6.86 12.75 9.13
C LYS A 2 7.75 11.86 8.25
N VAL A 3 7.16 10.85 7.60
CA VAL A 3 7.89 9.97 6.67
C VAL A 3 8.22 10.76 5.40
N GLU A 4 9.51 11.06 5.20
CA GLU A 4 9.98 11.78 4.02
C GLU A 4 10.15 10.80 2.84
N VAL A 5 9.14 10.78 1.98
CA VAL A 5 9.15 9.98 0.73
C VAL A 5 10.01 10.70 -0.31
N SER A 6 11.21 10.17 -0.55
CA SER A 6 12.09 10.55 -1.65
C SER A 6 11.77 9.68 -2.86
N LEU A 7 11.39 10.31 -3.97
CA LEU A 7 11.18 9.61 -5.24
C LEU A 7 12.55 9.24 -5.81
N ALA A 8 12.96 7.98 -5.66
CA ALA A 8 14.10 7.41 -6.38
C ALA A 8 13.84 7.38 -7.90
N PRO A 9 14.88 7.24 -8.75
CA PRO A 9 14.71 7.26 -10.19
C PRO A 9 13.66 6.25 -10.64
N LEU A 10 12.69 6.72 -11.41
CA LEU A 10 11.67 5.87 -12.00
C LEU A 10 12.34 4.81 -12.88
N VAL A 11 12.12 3.54 -12.57
CA VAL A 11 12.38 2.46 -13.52
C VAL A 11 11.18 2.39 -14.45
N HIS A 12 11.40 2.54 -15.76
CA HIS A 12 10.38 2.38 -16.79
C HIS A 12 10.43 0.97 -17.38
N THR A 13 9.30 0.24 -17.35
CA THR A 13 9.14 -1.05 -18.03
C THR A 13 8.06 -0.96 -19.10
N SER A 14 8.02 -1.91 -20.05
CA SER A 14 6.97 -2.01 -21.07
C SER A 14 5.56 -2.21 -20.51
N SER A 15 5.46 -2.55 -19.22
CA SER A 15 4.23 -2.71 -18.43
C SER A 15 3.90 -1.50 -17.55
N GLY A 16 4.68 -0.41 -17.63
CA GLY A 16 4.55 0.78 -16.78
C GLY A 16 5.80 1.05 -15.93
N SER A 17 5.84 2.23 -15.33
CA SER A 17 6.97 2.73 -14.54
C SER A 17 6.58 3.04 -13.11
N PHE A 18 7.57 3.46 -12.32
CA PHE A 18 7.52 4.05 -10.98
C PHE A 18 7.99 3.06 -9.90
N GLY A 19 9.24 3.22 -9.50
CA GLY A 19 9.79 2.66 -8.27
C GLY A 19 9.84 3.77 -7.23
N MET A 20 9.13 3.60 -6.12
CA MET A 20 9.26 4.49 -4.97
C MET A 20 10.30 3.87 -4.03
N SER A 21 11.33 4.61 -3.65
CA SER A 21 12.22 4.15 -2.59
C SER A 21 11.63 4.52 -1.24
N VAL A 22 11.36 3.50 -0.43
CA VAL A 22 10.95 3.69 0.96
C VAL A 22 12.17 3.67 1.87
N PRO A 23 12.25 4.58 2.86
CA PRO A 23 13.23 4.44 3.92
C PRO A 23 12.85 3.23 4.80
N VAL A 24 13.83 2.36 5.06
CA VAL A 24 13.68 1.21 5.96
C VAL A 24 14.81 1.26 6.97
N GLU A 25 14.46 1.32 8.26
CA GLU A 25 15.41 1.30 9.36
C GLU A 25 15.86 -0.13 9.65
N VAL A 26 17.17 -0.36 9.62
CA VAL A 26 17.81 -1.66 9.87
C VAL A 26 18.98 -1.40 10.82
N GLY A 27 18.73 -1.63 12.11
CA GLY A 27 19.62 -1.22 13.19
C GLY A 27 19.68 0.32 13.25
N ASP A 28 20.89 0.86 13.29
CA ASP A 28 21.11 2.31 13.31
C ASP A 28 21.23 2.94 11.91
N THR A 29 20.91 2.18 10.85
CA THR A 29 21.07 2.62 9.45
C THR A 29 19.74 2.69 8.72
N VAL A 30 19.53 3.75 7.94
CA VAL A 30 18.36 3.90 7.05
C VAL A 30 18.76 3.50 5.63
N TYR A 31 18.14 2.44 5.12
CA TYR A 31 18.30 2.00 3.74
C TYR A 31 17.18 2.59 2.86
N ARG A 32 17.50 2.97 1.63
CA ARG A 32 16.50 3.36 0.61
C ARG A 32 16.22 2.15 -0.27
N VAL A 33 15.06 1.54 -0.06
CA VAL A 33 14.70 0.27 -0.69
C VAL A 33 13.71 0.53 -1.82
N PRO A 34 14.03 0.19 -3.08
CA PRO A 34 13.06 0.26 -4.16
C PRO A 34 11.98 -0.81 -3.93
N ARG A 35 10.71 -0.42 -4.01
CA ARG A 35 9.59 -1.38 -3.94
C ARG A 35 8.92 -1.55 -5.30
N PRO A 36 8.51 -2.79 -5.66
CA PRO A 36 7.75 -3.03 -6.88
C PRO A 36 6.38 -2.37 -6.76
N MET A 37 5.93 -1.68 -7.81
CA MET A 37 4.62 -1.05 -7.84
C MET A 37 3.85 -1.51 -9.08
N SER A 38 2.57 -1.82 -8.90
CA SER A 38 1.63 -2.14 -9.97
C SER A 38 0.57 -1.05 -10.03
N VAL A 39 0.39 -0.43 -11.20
CA VAL A 39 -0.64 0.60 -11.39
C VAL A 39 -2.02 -0.06 -11.30
N LEU A 40 -2.90 0.51 -10.48
CA LEU A 40 -4.31 0.13 -10.44
C LEU A 40 -5.10 1.01 -11.40
N GLU A 41 -5.12 2.32 -11.15
CA GLU A 41 -5.80 3.32 -11.97
C GLU A 41 -5.22 4.71 -11.69
N GLY A 42 -4.84 5.43 -12.75
CA GLY A 42 -4.23 6.75 -12.63
C GLY A 42 -3.04 6.77 -11.65
N PRO A 43 -3.04 7.63 -10.62
CA PRO A 43 -1.98 7.69 -9.60
C PRO A 43 -2.12 6.66 -8.46
N VAL A 44 -3.09 5.74 -8.53
CA VAL A 44 -3.25 4.69 -7.51
C VAL A 44 -2.43 3.48 -7.89
N VAL A 45 -1.61 3.00 -6.95
CA VAL A 45 -0.74 1.84 -7.14
C VAL A 45 -0.84 0.86 -5.98
N LEU A 46 -0.47 -0.38 -6.27
CA LEU A 46 -0.40 -1.51 -5.35
C LEU A 46 1.07 -1.91 -5.16
N THR A 47 1.44 -2.24 -3.94
CA THR A 47 2.80 -2.71 -3.63
C THR A 47 2.74 -3.68 -2.45
N PRO A 48 3.63 -4.68 -2.38
CA PRO A 48 3.87 -5.38 -1.14
C PRO A 48 4.43 -4.42 -0.08
N GLU A 49 4.16 -4.72 1.18
CA GLU A 49 4.75 -4.08 2.33
C GLU A 49 6.25 -4.38 2.38
N VAL A 50 7.04 -3.39 2.79
CA VAL A 50 8.48 -3.53 2.99
C VAL A 50 8.72 -3.46 4.48
N GLU A 51 9.31 -4.50 5.06
CA GLU A 51 9.65 -4.54 6.49
C GLU A 51 11.14 -4.85 6.67
N ALA A 52 11.74 -4.28 7.71
CA ALA A 52 13.00 -4.80 8.23
C ALA A 52 12.72 -6.13 8.92
N SER A 53 13.64 -7.08 8.82
CA SER A 53 13.59 -8.29 9.63
C SER A 53 13.64 -7.94 11.12
N ALA A 54 13.03 -8.76 11.97
CA ALA A 54 12.97 -8.50 13.41
C ALA A 54 14.35 -8.41 14.09
N ASP A 55 15.35 -9.07 13.53
CA ASP A 55 16.75 -8.99 13.98
C ASP A 55 17.52 -7.80 13.38
N ALA A 56 16.85 -6.98 12.56
CA ALA A 56 17.37 -5.81 11.89
C ALA A 56 18.64 -6.09 11.07
N ARG A 57 18.64 -7.22 10.34
CA ARG A 57 19.75 -7.63 9.46
C ARG A 57 19.37 -7.74 7.99
N ALA A 58 18.08 -7.77 7.68
CA ALA A 58 17.58 -7.92 6.32
C ALA A 58 16.39 -6.99 6.09
N VAL A 59 16.11 -6.75 4.80
CA VAL A 59 14.87 -6.14 4.35
C VAL A 59 14.08 -7.19 3.58
N SER A 60 12.79 -7.29 3.89
CA SER A 60 11.87 -8.24 3.29
C SER A 60 10.76 -7.50 2.55
N LEU A 61 10.42 -7.99 1.36
CA LEU A 61 9.18 -7.65 0.66
C LEU A 61 8.12 -8.69 1.01
N ARG A 62 7.05 -8.26 1.68
CA ARG A 62 5.97 -9.12 2.16
C ARG A 62 4.95 -9.34 1.07
N MET A 63 5.13 -10.44 0.34
CA MET A 63 4.21 -10.84 -0.73
C MET A 63 2.83 -11.29 -0.21
N ASP A 64 2.70 -11.49 1.10
CA ASP A 64 1.50 -11.79 1.86
C ASP A 64 0.85 -10.54 2.48
N ARG A 65 1.36 -9.34 2.18
CA ARG A 65 0.88 -8.07 2.74
C ARG A 65 0.94 -6.97 1.68
N TRP A 66 -0.19 -6.68 1.08
CA TRP A 66 -0.34 -5.71 0.01
C TRP A 66 -1.04 -4.45 0.49
N ILE A 67 -0.50 -3.31 0.07
CA ILE A 67 -1.02 -1.99 0.40
C ILE A 67 -1.47 -1.24 -0.86
N VAL A 68 -2.48 -0.38 -0.70
CA VAL A 68 -2.98 0.53 -1.73
C VAL A 68 -2.52 1.94 -1.40
N LEU A 69 -1.94 2.65 -2.37
CA LEU A 69 -1.47 4.03 -2.15
C LEU A 69 -1.73 4.93 -3.35
N HIS A 70 -1.77 6.22 -3.07
CA HIS A 70 -1.89 7.27 -4.07
C HIS A 70 -0.58 8.06 -4.17
N VAL A 71 0.14 7.93 -5.28
CA VAL A 71 1.53 8.42 -5.39
C VAL A 71 1.65 9.94 -5.25
N PHE A 72 0.71 10.72 -5.77
CA PHE A 72 0.78 12.18 -5.70
C PHE A 72 0.35 12.76 -4.36
N ALA A 73 -0.59 12.09 -3.70
CA ALA A 73 -1.05 12.49 -2.36
C ALA A 73 -0.06 12.04 -1.28
N LYS A 74 0.81 11.08 -1.60
CA LYS A 74 1.71 10.41 -0.66
C LYS A 74 0.93 9.79 0.52
N THR A 75 -0.27 9.32 0.22
CA THR A 75 -1.21 8.73 1.17
C THR A 75 -1.35 7.25 0.89
N THR A 76 -1.40 6.46 1.95
CA THR A 76 -1.70 5.02 1.91
C THR A 76 -3.10 4.84 2.48
N LEU A 77 -3.90 3.99 1.85
CA LEU A 77 -5.16 3.55 2.43
C LEU A 77 -4.83 2.72 3.68
N PRO A 78 -5.43 2.97 4.87
CA PRO A 78 -5.01 2.34 6.12
C PRO A 78 -5.52 0.89 6.25
N ILE A 79 -5.19 0.06 5.26
CA ILE A 79 -5.44 -1.38 5.21
C ILE A 79 -4.21 -2.11 4.65
N THR A 80 -4.00 -3.32 5.15
CA THR A 80 -3.07 -4.29 4.58
C THR A 80 -3.87 -5.53 4.20
N THR A 81 -3.67 -6.00 2.98
CA THR A 81 -4.44 -7.12 2.39
C THR A 81 -3.54 -8.34 2.17
N PRO A 82 -4.07 -9.57 2.22
CA PRO A 82 -3.24 -10.79 2.19
C PRO A 82 -2.61 -11.08 0.82
N ASP A 83 -3.15 -10.50 -0.25
CA ASP A 83 -2.69 -10.73 -1.62
C ASP A 83 -3.05 -9.55 -2.53
N MET A 84 -2.43 -9.53 -3.73
CA MET A 84 -2.63 -8.47 -4.71
C MET A 84 -4.08 -8.40 -5.20
N ALA A 85 -4.80 -9.53 -5.32
CA ALA A 85 -6.16 -9.55 -5.84
C ALA A 85 -7.13 -8.85 -4.88
N THR A 86 -6.95 -9.07 -3.59
CA THR A 86 -7.68 -8.43 -2.50
C THR A 86 -7.36 -6.94 -2.44
N ALA A 87 -6.09 -6.56 -2.65
CA ALA A 87 -5.67 -5.16 -2.77
C ALA A 87 -6.33 -4.44 -3.98
N VAL A 88 -6.40 -5.11 -5.14
CA VAL A 88 -7.11 -4.61 -6.34
C VAL A 88 -8.58 -4.36 -6.01
N ARG A 89 -9.25 -5.32 -5.36
CA ARG A 89 -10.66 -5.19 -4.96
C ARG A 89 -10.86 -3.98 -4.05
N ALA A 90 -10.07 -3.88 -2.98
CA ALA A 90 -10.16 -2.76 -2.04
C ALA A 90 -9.94 -1.41 -2.73
N GLY A 91 -8.91 -1.29 -3.57
CA GLY A 91 -8.60 -0.06 -4.29
C GLY A 91 -9.71 0.34 -5.28
N ARG A 92 -10.32 -0.63 -5.98
CA ARG A 92 -11.45 -0.35 -6.89
C ARG A 92 -12.70 0.09 -6.15
N GLU A 93 -13.03 -0.57 -5.04
CA GLU A 93 -14.19 -0.19 -4.23
C GLU A 93 -14.00 1.20 -3.60
N PHE A 94 -12.78 1.53 -3.16
CA PHE A 94 -12.44 2.87 -2.68
C PHE A 94 -12.64 3.94 -3.76
N LEU A 95 -12.13 3.68 -4.98
CA LEU A 95 -12.26 4.59 -6.12
C LEU A 95 -13.71 4.76 -6.60
N ALA A 96 -14.55 3.75 -6.39
CA ALA A 96 -15.96 3.77 -6.80
C ALA A 96 -16.89 4.40 -5.74
N ASP A 97 -16.43 4.62 -4.51
CA ASP A 97 -17.23 5.16 -3.42
C ASP A 97 -17.25 6.70 -3.47
N PRO A 98 -18.40 7.34 -3.79
CA PRO A 98 -18.47 8.80 -3.90
C PRO A 98 -18.41 9.51 -2.54
N GLY A 99 -18.54 8.78 -1.42
CA GLY A 99 -18.54 9.33 -0.06
C GLY A 99 -17.15 9.48 0.55
N ILE A 100 -16.10 8.96 -0.09
CA ILE A 100 -14.73 8.99 0.41
C ILE A 100 -13.77 9.37 -0.72
N GLY A 101 -12.60 9.91 -0.36
CA GLY A 101 -11.53 10.15 -1.32
C GLY A 101 -10.18 10.34 -0.63
N TRP A 102 -9.13 10.46 -1.43
CA TRP A 102 -7.75 10.59 -0.93
C TRP A 102 -7.51 11.89 -0.13
N GLN A 103 -8.37 12.88 -0.29
CA GLN A 103 -8.39 14.15 0.44
C GLN A 103 -9.25 14.11 1.71
N SER A 104 -9.95 13.01 1.98
CA SER A 104 -10.74 12.84 3.20
C SER A 104 -9.83 12.88 4.44
N SER A 105 -10.44 13.13 5.60
CA SER A 105 -9.67 13.14 6.84
C SER A 105 -9.07 11.77 7.13
N GLU A 106 -7.99 11.73 7.90
CA GLU A 106 -7.38 10.48 8.35
C GLU A 106 -8.41 9.59 9.05
N ALA A 107 -9.26 10.18 9.90
CA ALA A 107 -10.33 9.47 10.60
C ALA A 107 -11.33 8.82 9.62
N ASP A 108 -11.72 9.52 8.55
CA ASP A 108 -12.65 8.97 7.54
C ASP A 108 -12.01 7.83 6.74
N LEU A 109 -10.72 7.96 6.40
CA LEU A 109 -9.96 6.90 5.73
C LEU A 109 -9.86 5.64 6.60
N TYR A 110 -9.58 5.81 7.90
CA TYR A 110 -9.58 4.70 8.86
C TYR A 110 -10.96 4.07 9.03
N ALA A 111 -12.02 4.88 9.13
CA ALA A 111 -13.38 4.39 9.25
C ALA A 111 -13.81 3.58 8.01
N TRP A 112 -13.52 4.10 6.81
CA TRP A 112 -13.79 3.39 5.56
C TRP A 112 -13.02 2.06 5.49
N ALA A 113 -11.72 2.10 5.81
CA ALA A 113 -10.83 0.94 5.82
C ALA A 113 -11.32 -0.16 6.76
N ALA A 114 -11.67 0.19 8.00
CA ALA A 114 -12.19 -0.74 8.98
C ALA A 114 -13.51 -1.37 8.52
N ALA A 115 -14.46 -0.56 8.05
CA ALA A 115 -15.74 -1.04 7.55
C ALA A 115 -15.57 -1.95 6.33
N TRP A 116 -14.64 -1.64 5.44
CA TRP A 116 -14.31 -2.48 4.29
C TRP A 116 -13.75 -3.83 4.73
N ALA A 117 -12.78 -3.84 5.65
CA ALA A 117 -12.17 -5.06 6.16
C ALA A 117 -13.19 -5.99 6.85
N GLU A 118 -14.11 -5.42 7.64
CA GLU A 118 -15.20 -6.18 8.27
C GLU A 118 -16.09 -6.87 7.21
N ARG A 119 -16.49 -6.16 6.15
CA ARG A 119 -17.26 -6.74 5.04
C ARG A 119 -16.47 -7.80 4.28
N ALA A 120 -15.19 -7.57 4.04
CA ALA A 120 -14.34 -8.53 3.33
C ALA A 120 -14.17 -9.84 4.12
N ASN A 121 -14.01 -9.75 5.44
CA ASN A 121 -13.84 -10.92 6.31
C ASN A 121 -15.13 -11.72 6.48
N THR A 122 -16.28 -11.05 6.52
CA THR A 122 -17.59 -11.72 6.62
C THR A 122 -18.00 -12.41 5.31
N ALA A 123 -17.65 -11.82 4.16
CA ALA A 123 -17.87 -12.44 2.84
C ALA A 123 -17.07 -13.74 2.63
N GLY A 124 -15.87 -13.86 3.22
CA GLY A 124 -15.03 -15.06 3.14
C GLY A 124 -15.38 -16.18 4.12
N GLY A 125 -16.21 -15.92 5.14
CA GLY A 125 -16.62 -16.89 6.16
C GLY A 125 -17.85 -17.74 5.79
N SER A 126 -18.40 -17.54 4.59
CA SER A 126 -19.63 -18.22 4.13
C SER A 126 -19.36 -19.47 3.28
N GLU A 127 -18.09 -19.85 3.10
CA GLU A 127 -17.64 -21.05 2.38
C GLU A 127 -16.95 -22.06 3.32
N GLN A 128 -17.63 -22.45 4.41
CA GLN A 128 -17.26 -23.63 5.22
C GLN A 128 -18.43 -24.61 5.31
#